data_AF-A0A9P6HVZ6-F1
#
_entry.id   AF-A0A9P6HVZ6-F1
#
_cell.length_a   1.000
_cell.length_b   1.000
_cell.length_c   1.000
_cell.angle_alpha   90.00
_cell.angle_beta   90.00
_cell.angle_gamma   90.00
#
_symmetry.space_group_name_H-M   'P 1'
#
loop_
_entity.id
_entity.type
_entity.pdbx_description
1 polymer ?
#
loop_
_entity_poly.entity_id
_entity_poly.type
_entity_poly.pdbx_seq_one_letter_code
_entity_poly.pdbx_strand_id
1 'polypeptide(L)'
;MARFTAVSLRAALAFAAGVYSQSCIGSDGAKVYEAENGVLSGTTLDTAQAGFTGTAYVTGFEDDTDKLTINIDCTGDGQKLFDLSIRYAGIYGEKRTNVVLNGGAASEVLLAAGETWANVSAGQLLLNEGNNTIDIVKNWGWYLIDSVTLTPSAARGPHNINEALVNANANADAKALYSYLRSIYGKNILSGQQELSYSNWINEQIGKLPALVSVDLMDYSPSRVERGTVGTAVEEAITHHKRGGIVSVLWHWNAPTGLYDTEENKWWSGFYTRATDFDVNAALADTTNANYTLIIRDIDAIAVELKKLQDAGVPVLWRPLHEAEGAWFWWGAKGPEACKKLYALLYDRLTNHHELNNLIWIWNSIAEAWYPGDETVDILSADVYAQGHGPMTTQYNDLIALGEDKKLIAATEVGSAPFPDLLQAYEAHWLYFCVWGDTFINNAEWNSVADLKTIYESEYVLTLDEIQGWRG
;
A
#
# COMPACT_ATOMS: atom_id res chain seq x y z
N MET A 1 -67.27 7.95 2.47
CA MET A 1 -66.00 8.10 1.71
C MET A 1 -64.88 7.61 2.59
N ALA A 2 -64.37 6.40 2.35
CA ALA A 2 -63.05 5.90 2.74
C ALA A 2 -63.02 4.40 2.37
N ARG A 3 -62.34 4.06 1.27
CA ARG A 3 -62.01 2.68 0.92
C ARG A 3 -60.77 2.31 1.73
N PHE A 4 -60.86 1.30 2.58
CA PHE A 4 -59.70 0.59 3.09
C PHE A 4 -59.52 -0.69 2.26
N THR A 5 -58.49 -0.71 1.43
CA THR A 5 -58.02 -1.91 0.73
C THR A 5 -57.15 -2.73 1.66
N ALA A 6 -57.50 -3.99 1.80
CA ALA A 6 -56.77 -5.00 2.56
C ALA A 6 -55.38 -5.24 1.95
N VAL A 7 -54.33 -5.11 2.77
CA VAL A 7 -53.02 -5.67 2.46
C VAL A 7 -52.98 -7.06 3.10
N SER A 8 -52.89 -8.06 2.23
CA SER A 8 -52.70 -9.46 2.60
C SER A 8 -51.34 -9.64 3.27
N LEU A 9 -51.37 -10.01 4.56
CA LEU A 9 -50.24 -10.67 5.21
C LEU A 9 -50.05 -12.04 4.53
N ARG A 10 -49.16 -12.11 3.54
CA ARG A 10 -48.50 -13.38 3.20
C ARG A 10 -47.31 -13.50 4.13
N ALA A 11 -47.49 -14.26 5.19
CA ALA A 11 -46.39 -14.83 5.94
C ALA A 11 -45.50 -15.60 4.96
N ALA A 12 -44.31 -15.07 4.69
CA ALA A 12 -43.24 -15.88 4.17
C ALA A 12 -42.90 -16.90 5.27
N LEU A 13 -43.30 -18.16 5.07
CA LEU A 13 -42.62 -19.26 5.73
C LEU A 13 -41.18 -19.24 5.21
N ALA A 14 -40.30 -18.55 5.94
CA ALA A 14 -38.89 -18.86 5.89
C ALA A 14 -38.78 -20.30 6.39
N PHE A 15 -38.58 -21.24 5.46
CA PHE A 15 -38.04 -22.53 5.83
C PHE A 15 -36.73 -22.24 6.56
N ALA A 16 -36.67 -22.58 7.84
CA ALA A 16 -35.41 -22.76 8.55
C ALA A 16 -34.72 -23.98 7.91
N ALA A 17 -34.15 -23.79 6.72
CA ALA A 17 -33.06 -24.63 6.27
C ALA A 17 -31.91 -24.30 7.23
N GLY A 18 -31.55 -25.26 8.08
CA GLY A 18 -30.36 -25.11 8.91
C GLY A 18 -29.21 -24.70 8.00
N VAL A 19 -28.63 -23.53 8.26
CA VAL A 19 -27.48 -23.03 7.51
C VAL A 19 -26.39 -24.07 7.70
N TYR A 20 -26.18 -24.90 6.68
CA TYR A 20 -25.17 -25.95 6.72
C TYR A 20 -23.82 -25.25 6.72
N SER A 21 -23.20 -25.20 7.89
CA SER A 21 -21.84 -24.67 8.04
C SER A 21 -20.88 -25.82 7.80
N GLN A 22 -20.02 -25.66 6.81
CA GLN A 22 -18.97 -26.63 6.53
C GLN A 22 -17.93 -26.52 7.64
N SER A 23 -17.33 -27.63 8.07
CA SER A 23 -16.29 -27.56 9.11
C SER A 23 -15.12 -26.71 8.64
N CYS A 24 -14.38 -26.12 9.57
CA CYS A 24 -13.11 -25.47 9.24
C CYS A 24 -12.13 -26.44 8.58
N ILE A 25 -11.12 -25.84 8.00
CA ILE A 25 -9.89 -26.52 7.64
C ILE A 25 -9.19 -26.92 8.95
N GLY A 26 -8.88 -28.22 9.08
CA GLY A 26 -8.11 -28.71 10.22
C GLY A 26 -6.66 -28.22 10.18
N SER A 27 -5.79 -28.82 10.99
CA SER A 27 -4.39 -28.38 11.11
C SER A 27 -3.51 -28.63 9.87
N ASP A 28 -3.92 -29.49 8.92
CA ASP A 28 -3.04 -29.94 7.84
C ASP A 28 -3.69 -29.91 6.46
N GLY A 29 -3.03 -29.23 5.51
CA GLY A 29 -3.30 -29.30 4.07
C GLY A 29 -4.42 -28.37 3.57
N ALA A 30 -4.53 -28.30 2.24
CA ALA A 30 -5.59 -27.53 1.58
C ALA A 30 -6.95 -28.22 1.71
N LYS A 31 -8.02 -27.45 1.88
CA LYS A 31 -9.40 -27.94 1.92
C LYS A 31 -10.26 -27.25 0.86
N VAL A 32 -10.93 -28.07 0.07
CA VAL A 32 -11.89 -27.64 -0.96
C VAL A 32 -13.28 -27.53 -0.35
N TYR A 33 -13.94 -26.42 -0.64
CA TYR A 33 -15.33 -26.13 -0.34
C TYR A 33 -16.07 -26.01 -1.67
N GLU A 34 -16.82 -27.05 -2.00
CA GLU A 34 -17.57 -27.15 -3.26
C GLU A 34 -18.70 -26.11 -3.28
N ALA A 35 -18.83 -25.39 -4.39
CA ALA A 35 -19.72 -24.23 -4.49
C ALA A 35 -21.20 -24.62 -4.36
N GLU A 36 -21.57 -25.83 -4.80
CA GLU A 36 -22.94 -26.33 -4.70
C GLU A 36 -23.41 -26.60 -3.27
N ASN A 37 -22.48 -26.66 -2.30
CA ASN A 37 -22.79 -26.78 -0.88
C ASN A 37 -22.95 -25.40 -0.18
N GLY A 38 -22.78 -24.30 -0.92
CA GLY A 38 -22.99 -22.95 -0.41
C GLY A 38 -24.46 -22.52 -0.41
N VAL A 39 -24.72 -21.38 0.22
CA VAL A 39 -26.02 -20.70 0.18
C VAL A 39 -26.08 -19.83 -1.06
N LEU A 40 -27.04 -20.12 -1.94
CA LEU A 40 -27.26 -19.41 -3.19
C LEU A 40 -28.23 -18.25 -2.98
N SER A 41 -27.88 -17.06 -3.47
CA SER A 41 -28.76 -15.90 -3.52
C SER A 41 -28.78 -15.39 -4.96
N GLY A 42 -29.92 -15.50 -5.64
CA GLY A 42 -30.07 -15.15 -7.06
C GLY A 42 -29.37 -16.08 -8.06
N THR A 43 -28.43 -16.91 -7.58
CA THR A 43 -27.66 -17.88 -8.35
C THR A 43 -28.31 -19.27 -8.40
N THR A 44 -27.84 -20.12 -9.31
CA THR A 44 -28.36 -21.49 -9.51
C THR A 44 -27.25 -22.50 -9.75
N LEU A 45 -27.57 -23.79 -9.58
CA LEU A 45 -26.67 -24.90 -9.88
C LEU A 45 -26.81 -25.35 -11.34
N ASP A 46 -25.70 -25.74 -11.95
CA ASP A 46 -25.66 -26.29 -13.30
C ASP A 46 -24.54 -27.35 -13.44
N THR A 47 -24.63 -28.17 -14.48
CA THR A 47 -23.76 -29.32 -14.77
C THR A 47 -23.33 -29.37 -16.25
N ALA A 48 -23.74 -28.38 -17.06
CA ALA A 48 -23.49 -28.37 -18.50
C ALA A 48 -22.00 -28.22 -18.87
N GLN A 49 -21.25 -27.39 -18.14
CA GLN A 49 -19.81 -27.20 -18.36
C GLN A 49 -19.03 -28.40 -17.82
N ALA A 50 -18.50 -29.26 -18.69
CA ALA A 50 -17.76 -30.44 -18.25
C ALA A 50 -16.50 -30.11 -17.42
N GLY A 51 -16.13 -31.00 -16.49
CA GLY A 51 -14.88 -30.94 -15.73
C GLY A 51 -14.95 -30.20 -14.39
N PHE A 52 -16.14 -29.97 -13.84
CA PHE A 52 -16.37 -29.47 -12.48
C PHE A 52 -16.01 -30.52 -11.40
N THR A 53 -15.83 -30.10 -10.15
CA THR A 53 -15.65 -30.99 -8.97
C THR A 53 -16.96 -31.16 -8.22
N GLY A 54 -17.05 -32.16 -7.33
CA GLY A 54 -18.30 -32.45 -6.65
C GLY A 54 -19.42 -32.92 -7.60
N THR A 55 -20.59 -32.26 -7.51
CA THR A 55 -21.84 -32.68 -8.16
C THR A 55 -22.44 -31.63 -9.09
N ALA A 56 -22.08 -30.35 -8.94
CA ALA A 56 -22.50 -29.25 -9.79
C ALA A 56 -21.58 -28.04 -9.58
N TYR A 57 -21.73 -27.00 -10.38
CA TYR A 57 -21.12 -25.68 -10.14
C TYR A 57 -22.21 -24.61 -10.02
N VAL A 58 -21.83 -23.43 -9.54
CA VAL A 58 -22.73 -22.27 -9.40
C VAL A 58 -22.59 -21.33 -10.59
N THR A 59 -23.74 -20.88 -11.11
CA THR A 59 -23.87 -19.92 -12.21
C THR A 59 -25.03 -18.96 -11.95
N GLY A 60 -25.32 -18.06 -12.90
CA GLY A 60 -26.42 -17.09 -12.82
C GLY A 60 -26.08 -15.87 -11.98
N PHE A 61 -24.82 -15.41 -12.03
CA PHE A 61 -24.41 -14.13 -11.45
C PHE A 61 -24.75 -12.99 -12.42
N GLU A 62 -25.97 -12.47 -12.36
CA GLU A 62 -26.51 -11.50 -13.32
C GLU A 62 -26.88 -10.17 -12.64
N ASP A 63 -27.59 -10.22 -11.51
CA ASP A 63 -28.04 -9.08 -10.72
C ASP A 63 -27.03 -8.68 -9.63
N ASP A 64 -27.04 -7.40 -9.22
CA ASP A 64 -26.08 -6.85 -8.23
C ASP A 64 -26.20 -7.48 -6.83
N THR A 65 -27.31 -8.15 -6.54
CA THR A 65 -27.50 -8.88 -5.28
C THR A 65 -27.07 -10.34 -5.35
N ASP A 66 -26.69 -10.84 -6.53
CA ASP A 66 -26.39 -12.25 -6.73
C ASP A 66 -25.09 -12.63 -6.06
N LYS A 67 -25.14 -13.70 -5.27
CA LYS A 67 -23.97 -14.22 -4.58
C LYS A 67 -24.06 -15.70 -4.24
N LEU A 68 -22.88 -16.25 -3.99
CA LEU A 68 -22.65 -17.53 -3.35
C LEU A 68 -22.03 -17.28 -1.97
N THR A 69 -22.67 -17.76 -0.91
CA THR A 69 -22.15 -17.67 0.46
C THR A 69 -21.67 -19.03 0.95
N ILE A 70 -20.38 -19.13 1.27
CA ILE A 70 -19.78 -20.33 1.86
C ILE A 70 -19.64 -20.11 3.36
N ASN A 71 -20.37 -20.90 4.14
CA ASN A 71 -20.32 -20.85 5.61
C ASN A 71 -19.30 -21.84 6.15
N ILE A 72 -18.40 -21.36 7.00
CA ILE A 72 -17.30 -22.15 7.56
C ILE A 72 -17.32 -22.00 9.09
N ASP A 73 -17.38 -23.11 9.82
CA ASP A 73 -17.33 -23.13 11.28
C ASP A 73 -15.94 -23.56 11.78
N CYS A 74 -15.20 -22.59 12.31
CA CYS A 74 -13.87 -22.70 12.94
C CYS A 74 -13.92 -22.70 14.47
N THR A 75 -15.00 -23.24 15.05
CA THR A 75 -15.09 -23.47 16.49
C THR A 75 -13.97 -24.39 16.98
N GLY A 76 -13.15 -23.90 17.91
CA GLY A 76 -12.04 -24.64 18.50
C GLY A 76 -10.71 -24.57 17.72
N ASP A 77 -10.68 -23.90 16.57
CA ASP A 77 -9.47 -23.76 15.75
C ASP A 77 -8.70 -22.45 15.99
N GLY A 78 -9.29 -21.50 16.72
CA GLY A 78 -8.76 -20.14 16.89
C GLY A 78 -8.81 -19.32 15.60
N GLN A 79 -8.33 -18.07 15.67
CA GLN A 79 -8.18 -17.24 14.48
C GLN A 79 -6.93 -17.66 13.68
N LYS A 80 -7.07 -17.82 12.36
CA LYS A 80 -6.00 -18.29 11.47
C LYS A 80 -6.09 -17.68 10.07
N LEU A 81 -4.94 -17.50 9.44
CA LEU A 81 -4.80 -16.97 8.07
C LEU A 81 -4.77 -18.12 7.04
N PHE A 82 -5.49 -17.93 5.93
CA PHE A 82 -5.57 -18.89 4.85
C PHE A 82 -5.40 -18.23 3.48
N ASP A 83 -4.67 -18.88 2.58
CA ASP A 83 -4.62 -18.51 1.17
C ASP A 83 -5.90 -19.01 0.49
N LEU A 84 -6.60 -18.12 -0.21
CA LEU A 84 -7.82 -18.44 -0.96
C LEU A 84 -7.48 -18.66 -2.44
N SER A 85 -7.96 -19.78 -2.99
CA SER A 85 -7.99 -20.04 -4.42
C SER A 85 -9.43 -20.29 -4.87
N ILE A 86 -9.86 -19.66 -5.96
CA ILE A 86 -11.18 -19.88 -6.56
C ILE A 86 -11.01 -20.71 -7.82
N ARG A 87 -11.74 -21.82 -7.92
CA ARG A 87 -11.86 -22.61 -9.14
C ARG A 87 -13.05 -22.09 -9.95
N TYR A 88 -12.77 -21.56 -11.14
CA TYR A 88 -13.76 -20.84 -11.94
C TYR A 88 -13.65 -21.21 -13.42
N ALA A 89 -14.67 -20.87 -14.20
CA ALA A 89 -14.62 -20.90 -15.66
C ALA A 89 -15.11 -19.57 -16.25
N GLY A 90 -14.21 -18.88 -16.96
CA GLY A 90 -14.42 -17.58 -17.61
C GLY A 90 -14.91 -17.70 -19.06
N ILE A 91 -15.91 -18.56 -19.31
CA ILE A 91 -16.36 -18.90 -20.68
C ILE A 91 -17.04 -17.75 -21.43
N TYR A 92 -17.40 -16.67 -20.72
CA TYR A 92 -17.99 -15.46 -21.28
C TYR A 92 -16.97 -14.33 -21.49
N GLY A 93 -15.68 -14.67 -21.54
CA GLY A 93 -14.56 -13.73 -21.59
C GLY A 93 -14.12 -13.27 -20.20
N GLU A 94 -13.10 -12.42 -20.12
CA GLU A 94 -12.56 -11.91 -18.86
C GLU A 94 -13.64 -11.21 -18.03
N LYS A 95 -13.65 -11.49 -16.72
CA LYS A 95 -14.60 -10.93 -15.74
C LYS A 95 -13.90 -10.55 -14.45
N ARG A 96 -14.65 -9.87 -13.58
CA ARG A 96 -14.28 -9.61 -12.19
C ARG A 96 -15.37 -10.10 -11.26
N THR A 97 -14.96 -10.64 -10.12
CA THR A 97 -15.83 -11.00 -8.98
C THR A 97 -15.34 -10.30 -7.73
N ASN A 98 -16.20 -10.20 -6.72
CA ASN A 98 -15.84 -9.65 -5.41
C ASN A 98 -15.89 -10.75 -4.36
N VAL A 99 -14.84 -10.85 -3.56
CA VAL A 99 -14.78 -11.71 -2.38
C VAL A 99 -15.04 -10.85 -1.15
N VAL A 100 -15.98 -11.25 -0.29
CA VAL A 100 -16.28 -10.57 0.96
C VAL A 100 -16.19 -11.56 2.11
N LEU A 101 -15.32 -11.29 3.08
CA LEU A 101 -15.19 -12.08 4.31
C LEU A 101 -16.02 -11.45 5.42
N ASN A 102 -16.90 -12.23 6.05
CA ASN A 102 -17.69 -11.83 7.24
C ASN A 102 -18.45 -10.50 7.08
N GLY A 103 -18.90 -10.18 5.86
CA GLY A 103 -19.59 -8.91 5.55
C GLY A 103 -18.69 -7.66 5.56
N GLY A 104 -17.36 -7.84 5.54
CA GLY A 104 -16.37 -6.77 5.47
C GLY A 104 -16.26 -6.12 4.09
N ALA A 105 -15.10 -5.49 3.83
CA ALA A 105 -14.82 -4.88 2.54
C ALA A 105 -14.69 -5.95 1.43
N ALA A 106 -15.10 -5.57 0.21
CA ALA A 106 -14.95 -6.42 -0.96
C ALA A 106 -13.52 -6.36 -1.51
N SER A 107 -12.94 -7.52 -1.78
CA SER A 107 -11.71 -7.66 -2.56
C SER A 107 -12.05 -8.12 -3.97
N GLU A 108 -11.66 -7.33 -4.97
CA GLU A 108 -11.89 -7.66 -6.37
C GLU A 108 -10.88 -8.73 -6.85
N VAL A 109 -11.37 -9.71 -7.62
CA VAL A 109 -10.56 -10.79 -8.21
C VAL A 109 -10.79 -10.84 -9.71
N LEU A 110 -9.71 -10.82 -10.48
CA LEU A 110 -9.74 -10.96 -11.94
C LEU A 110 -9.90 -12.43 -12.33
N LEU A 111 -10.92 -12.71 -13.13
CA LEU A 111 -11.18 -14.02 -13.71
C LEU A 111 -10.80 -13.97 -15.20
N ALA A 112 -9.60 -14.45 -15.54
CA ALA A 112 -9.12 -14.48 -16.91
C ALA A 112 -10.04 -15.33 -17.82
N ALA A 113 -10.18 -14.91 -19.07
CA ALA A 113 -10.97 -15.64 -20.06
C ALA A 113 -10.43 -17.06 -20.28
N GLY A 114 -11.33 -18.03 -20.47
CA GLY A 114 -10.94 -19.40 -20.77
C GLY A 114 -12.12 -20.30 -21.10
N GLU A 115 -11.88 -21.31 -21.94
CA GLU A 115 -12.90 -22.30 -22.33
C GLU A 115 -13.07 -23.42 -21.29
N THR A 116 -12.12 -23.55 -20.37
CA THR A 116 -12.07 -24.59 -19.34
C THR A 116 -11.91 -24.00 -17.95
N TRP A 117 -12.03 -24.86 -16.94
CA TRP A 117 -11.79 -24.50 -15.55
C TRP A 117 -10.33 -24.11 -15.30
N ALA A 118 -10.15 -23.07 -14.48
CA ALA A 118 -8.86 -22.59 -14.00
C ALA A 118 -8.96 -22.25 -12.51
N ASN A 119 -7.80 -22.10 -11.86
CA ASN A 119 -7.70 -21.59 -10.50
C ASN A 119 -7.13 -20.19 -10.53
N VAL A 120 -7.65 -19.31 -9.68
CA VAL A 120 -7.09 -17.99 -9.44
C VAL A 120 -6.83 -17.79 -7.96
N SER A 121 -5.69 -17.19 -7.61
CA SER A 121 -5.46 -16.73 -6.23
C SER A 121 -6.36 -15.52 -5.96
N ALA A 122 -7.08 -15.57 -4.85
CA ALA A 122 -8.00 -14.52 -4.42
C ALA A 122 -7.53 -13.88 -3.10
N GLY A 123 -6.21 -13.87 -2.87
CA GLY A 123 -5.59 -13.29 -1.70
C GLY A 123 -5.63 -14.20 -0.47
N GLN A 124 -5.53 -13.58 0.71
CA GLN A 124 -5.52 -14.27 1.99
C GLN A 124 -6.76 -13.85 2.81
N LEU A 125 -7.29 -14.77 3.61
CA LEU A 125 -8.44 -14.57 4.47
C LEU A 125 -8.09 -14.93 5.92
N LEU A 126 -8.33 -14.01 6.84
CA LEU A 126 -8.21 -14.25 8.27
C LEU A 126 -9.55 -14.76 8.83
N LEU A 127 -9.69 -16.09 8.95
CA LEU A 127 -10.88 -16.68 9.54
C LEU A 127 -10.82 -16.55 11.07
N ASN A 128 -11.91 -16.08 11.67
CA ASN A 128 -12.08 -15.96 13.11
C ASN A 128 -12.43 -17.30 13.75
N GLU A 129 -12.27 -17.42 15.07
CA GLU A 129 -12.86 -18.54 15.81
C GLU A 129 -14.39 -18.53 15.66
N GLY A 130 -14.97 -19.71 15.42
CA GLY A 130 -16.40 -19.89 15.19
C GLY A 130 -16.83 -19.66 13.75
N ASN A 131 -18.04 -19.13 13.54
CA ASN A 131 -18.65 -19.04 12.21
C ASN A 131 -18.06 -17.89 11.39
N ASN A 132 -17.69 -18.21 10.15
CA ASN A 132 -17.24 -17.29 9.13
C ASN A 132 -18.04 -17.47 7.84
N THR A 133 -18.13 -16.41 7.05
CA THR A 133 -18.77 -16.41 5.73
C THR A 133 -17.80 -15.89 4.67
N ILE A 134 -17.62 -16.65 3.61
CA ILE A 134 -16.93 -16.19 2.39
C ILE A 134 -18.01 -16.02 1.32
N ASP A 135 -18.28 -14.77 0.97
CA ASP A 135 -19.21 -14.44 -0.10
C ASP A 135 -18.43 -14.21 -1.41
N ILE A 136 -18.81 -14.93 -2.46
CA ILE A 136 -18.46 -14.59 -3.83
C ILE A 136 -19.65 -13.84 -4.41
N VAL A 137 -19.49 -12.53 -4.57
CA VAL A 137 -20.54 -11.60 -4.98
C VAL A 137 -20.35 -11.22 -6.45
N LYS A 138 -21.46 -11.10 -7.17
CA LYS A 138 -21.47 -10.55 -8.51
C LYS A 138 -20.76 -9.19 -8.52
N ASN A 139 -19.81 -9.04 -9.44
CA ASN A 139 -19.25 -7.74 -9.81
C ASN A 139 -19.55 -7.50 -11.29
N TRP A 140 -18.73 -8.00 -12.21
CA TRP A 140 -19.11 -7.99 -13.64
C TRP A 140 -20.17 -9.06 -13.93
N GLY A 141 -20.18 -10.16 -13.17
CA GLY A 141 -21.08 -11.30 -13.36
C GLY A 141 -20.65 -12.20 -14.52
N TRP A 142 -21.55 -13.07 -14.99
CA TRP A 142 -21.34 -13.94 -16.16
C TRP A 142 -20.06 -14.79 -16.07
N TYR A 143 -19.96 -15.61 -15.03
CA TYR A 143 -18.90 -16.59 -14.81
C TYR A 143 -19.45 -17.80 -14.06
N LEU A 144 -18.69 -18.90 -14.06
CA LEU A 144 -19.03 -20.12 -13.33
C LEU A 144 -18.06 -20.30 -12.17
N ILE A 145 -18.57 -20.67 -10.99
CA ILE A 145 -17.76 -20.97 -9.80
C ILE A 145 -17.98 -22.43 -9.42
N ASP A 146 -16.90 -23.20 -9.39
CA ASP A 146 -16.95 -24.63 -9.05
C ASP A 146 -16.68 -24.86 -7.56
N SER A 147 -15.63 -24.24 -7.04
CA SER A 147 -15.24 -24.41 -5.65
C SER A 147 -14.31 -23.30 -5.19
N VAL A 148 -14.14 -23.19 -3.87
CA VAL A 148 -13.02 -22.45 -3.28
C VAL A 148 -12.12 -23.42 -2.52
N THR A 149 -10.83 -23.14 -2.53
CA THR A 149 -9.85 -23.88 -1.75
C THR A 149 -9.21 -22.93 -0.76
N LEU A 150 -9.25 -23.30 0.52
CA LEU A 150 -8.45 -22.65 1.56
C LEU A 150 -7.21 -23.49 1.83
N THR A 151 -6.06 -22.86 1.96
CA THR A 151 -4.82 -23.50 2.39
C THR A 151 -4.27 -22.72 3.58
N PRO A 152 -3.86 -23.36 4.69
CA PRO A 152 -3.25 -22.62 5.80
C PRO A 152 -2.06 -21.82 5.26
N SER A 153 -2.06 -20.51 5.49
CA SER A 153 -0.96 -19.66 5.03
C SER A 153 0.33 -20.08 5.74
N ALA A 154 1.40 -20.24 4.98
CA ALA A 154 2.70 -20.55 5.55
C ALA A 154 3.17 -19.36 6.40
N ALA A 155 3.55 -19.62 7.65
CA ALA A 155 4.15 -18.60 8.50
C ALA A 155 5.40 -18.03 7.83
N ARG A 156 5.51 -16.70 7.83
CA ARG A 156 6.63 -15.97 7.25
C ARG A 156 7.88 -16.27 8.08
N GLY A 157 8.89 -16.77 7.40
CA GLY A 157 10.20 -17.00 7.98
C GLY A 157 10.90 -15.69 8.37
N PRO A 158 12.08 -15.77 9.00
CA PRO A 158 12.88 -14.59 9.27
C PRO A 158 13.32 -13.91 7.97
N HIS A 159 13.24 -12.58 7.93
CA HIS A 159 13.62 -11.79 6.76
C HIS A 159 15.12 -11.85 6.45
N ASN A 160 15.47 -11.86 5.16
CA ASN A 160 16.85 -11.96 4.68
C ASN A 160 17.46 -10.61 4.26
N ILE A 161 17.28 -9.58 5.11
CA ILE A 161 17.60 -8.19 4.78
C ILE A 161 19.11 -7.95 4.66
N ASN A 162 19.53 -7.30 3.56
CA ASN A 162 20.89 -6.86 3.31
C ASN A 162 21.46 -6.05 4.48
N GLU A 163 22.75 -6.25 4.78
CA GLU A 163 23.36 -5.65 5.98
C GLU A 163 23.86 -4.23 5.78
N ALA A 164 24.30 -3.92 4.56
CA ALA A 164 24.90 -2.65 4.21
C ALA A 164 23.95 -1.83 3.33
N LEU A 165 24.01 -0.51 3.52
CA LEU A 165 23.42 0.45 2.59
C LEU A 165 24.13 0.36 1.23
N VAL A 166 23.42 0.66 0.15
CA VAL A 166 23.94 0.66 -1.22
C VAL A 166 25.09 1.64 -1.42
N ASN A 167 25.06 2.78 -0.70
CA ASN A 167 26.18 3.71 -0.65
C ASN A 167 27.26 3.19 0.32
N ALA A 168 28.36 2.68 -0.22
CA ALA A 168 29.51 2.22 0.57
C ALA A 168 30.11 3.30 1.49
N ASN A 169 30.00 4.58 1.09
CA ASN A 169 30.47 5.74 1.83
C ASN A 169 29.42 6.32 2.80
N ALA A 170 28.29 5.65 3.01
CA ALA A 170 27.26 6.09 3.96
C ALA A 170 27.87 6.43 5.33
N ASN A 171 27.46 7.56 5.89
CA ASN A 171 28.00 8.09 7.13
C ASN A 171 27.54 7.27 8.35
N ALA A 172 28.10 7.57 9.52
CA ALA A 172 27.81 6.83 10.74
C ALA A 172 26.33 6.88 11.13
N ASP A 173 25.68 8.02 10.92
CA ASP A 173 24.27 8.22 11.31
C ASP A 173 23.31 7.45 10.41
N ALA A 174 23.55 7.43 9.10
CA ALA A 174 22.76 6.63 8.16
C ALA A 174 22.93 5.14 8.43
N LYS A 175 24.16 4.69 8.71
CA LYS A 175 24.44 3.30 9.09
C LYS A 175 23.77 2.91 10.41
N ALA A 176 23.78 3.80 11.40
CA ALA A 176 23.10 3.59 12.68
C ALA A 176 21.58 3.49 12.48
N LEU A 177 21.00 4.38 11.67
CA LEU A 177 19.56 4.36 11.36
C LEU A 177 19.19 3.06 10.65
N TYR A 178 19.91 2.68 9.60
CA TYR A 178 19.64 1.44 8.87
C TYR A 178 19.76 0.21 9.77
N SER A 179 20.77 0.16 10.64
CA SER A 179 20.94 -0.92 11.61
C SER A 179 19.76 -1.01 12.59
N TYR A 180 19.29 0.13 13.09
CA TYR A 180 18.11 0.19 13.95
C TYR A 180 16.85 -0.30 13.23
N LEU A 181 16.60 0.19 12.01
CA LEU A 181 15.46 -0.23 11.18
C LEU A 181 15.47 -1.74 10.93
N ARG A 182 16.63 -2.33 10.61
CA ARG A 182 16.79 -3.78 10.48
C ARG A 182 16.50 -4.54 11.78
N SER A 183 16.84 -3.96 12.93
CA SER A 183 16.69 -4.65 14.22
C SER A 183 15.23 -4.83 14.65
N ILE A 184 14.35 -3.93 14.22
CA ILE A 184 12.91 -3.92 14.53
C ILE A 184 12.05 -4.55 13.42
N TYR A 185 12.58 -4.70 12.20
CA TYR A 185 11.83 -5.22 11.06
C TYR A 185 11.32 -6.64 11.31
N GLY A 186 10.03 -6.88 11.08
CA GLY A 186 9.36 -8.14 11.41
C GLY A 186 8.92 -8.28 12.88
N LYS A 187 9.21 -7.30 13.75
CA LYS A 187 8.86 -7.35 15.18
C LYS A 187 7.95 -6.22 15.61
N ASN A 188 8.14 -5.04 15.00
CA ASN A 188 7.39 -3.83 15.26
C ASN A 188 7.22 -3.02 13.98
N ILE A 189 6.31 -2.05 14.02
CA ILE A 189 6.13 -1.02 13.01
C ILE A 189 6.37 0.36 13.61
N LEU A 190 7.11 1.24 12.93
CA LEU A 190 7.24 2.63 13.38
C LEU A 190 6.00 3.44 13.00
N SER A 191 5.50 4.22 13.94
CA SER A 191 4.49 5.25 13.66
C SER A 191 5.11 6.41 12.89
N GLY A 192 4.46 6.84 11.81
CA GLY A 192 4.91 7.95 10.98
C GLY A 192 3.78 8.89 10.60
N GLN A 193 4.14 10.15 10.36
CA GLN A 193 3.20 11.19 9.96
C GLN A 193 3.85 12.15 8.96
N GLN A 194 3.11 12.49 7.91
CA GLN A 194 3.47 13.58 7.00
C GLN A 194 3.26 14.92 7.71
N GLU A 195 4.28 15.78 7.65
CA GLU A 195 4.40 17.10 8.29
C GLU A 195 4.51 17.09 9.82
N LEU A 196 5.36 17.99 10.34
CA LEU A 196 5.58 18.14 11.78
C LEU A 196 4.33 18.70 12.51
N SER A 197 3.53 19.51 11.83
CA SER A 197 2.28 20.08 12.34
C SER A 197 1.28 18.98 12.74
N TYR A 198 1.06 18.00 11.87
CA TYR A 198 0.17 16.88 12.14
C TYR A 198 0.74 15.90 13.17
N SER A 199 2.06 15.73 13.23
CA SER A 199 2.70 15.02 14.33
C SER A 199 2.37 15.65 15.70
N ASN A 200 2.43 16.98 15.80
CA ASN A 200 2.03 17.69 17.02
C ASN A 200 0.52 17.58 17.28
N TRP A 201 -0.31 17.60 16.24
CA TRP A 201 -1.76 17.41 16.37
C TRP A 201 -2.11 16.03 16.95
N ILE A 202 -1.46 14.95 16.50
CA ILE A 202 -1.65 13.60 17.08
C ILE A 202 -1.35 13.63 18.58
N ASN A 203 -0.25 14.28 18.98
CA ASN A 203 0.08 14.42 20.39
C ASN A 203 -0.99 15.22 21.18
N GLU A 204 -1.59 16.25 20.59
CA GLU A 204 -2.70 16.98 21.21
C GLU A 204 -3.97 16.12 21.35
N GLN A 205 -4.24 15.21 20.40
CA GLN A 205 -5.43 14.35 20.43
C GLN A 205 -5.28 13.17 21.39
N ILE A 206 -4.13 12.50 21.36
CA ILE A 206 -3.95 11.18 22.02
C ILE A 206 -2.72 11.08 22.92
N GLY A 207 -1.91 12.14 23.05
CA GLY A 207 -0.77 12.18 23.97
C GLY A 207 0.44 11.35 23.52
N LYS A 208 0.49 10.95 22.25
CA LYS A 208 1.60 10.19 21.63
C LYS A 208 2.18 10.99 20.45
N LEU A 209 3.49 10.89 20.25
CA LEU A 209 4.18 11.48 19.10
C LEU A 209 4.61 10.37 18.13
N PRO A 210 4.40 10.54 16.81
CA PRO A 210 4.97 9.65 15.80
C PRO A 210 6.50 9.53 15.93
N ALA A 211 7.01 8.31 15.80
CA ALA A 211 8.44 8.03 15.77
C ALA A 211 9.13 8.68 14.55
N LEU A 212 8.43 8.69 13.41
CA LEU A 212 8.88 9.23 12.13
C LEU A 212 8.06 10.46 11.73
N VAL A 213 8.73 11.48 11.19
CA VAL A 213 8.09 12.58 10.47
C VAL A 213 8.63 12.64 9.05
N SER A 214 7.71 12.71 8.09
CA SER A 214 8.02 12.93 6.68
C SER A 214 7.82 14.40 6.32
N VAL A 215 8.77 14.99 5.59
CA VAL A 215 8.70 16.39 5.10
C VAL A 215 8.95 16.43 3.59
N ASP A 216 8.53 17.52 2.94
CA ASP A 216 8.59 17.64 1.47
C ASP A 216 9.48 18.79 1.01
N LEU A 217 10.43 18.52 0.11
CA LEU A 217 11.28 19.54 -0.50
C LEU A 217 10.64 20.30 -1.68
N MET A 218 9.34 20.06 -1.95
CA MET A 218 8.56 20.71 -3.02
C MET A 218 8.85 22.21 -3.17
N ASP A 219 8.80 22.96 -2.06
CA ASP A 219 8.91 24.42 -2.06
C ASP A 219 10.32 24.97 -2.25
N TYR A 220 11.32 24.08 -2.29
CA TYR A 220 12.69 24.39 -2.70
C TYR A 220 12.95 24.16 -4.19
N SER A 221 11.98 23.57 -4.93
CA SER A 221 12.10 23.43 -6.39
C SER A 221 12.27 24.82 -7.04
N PRO A 222 13.32 25.08 -7.84
CA PRO A 222 13.57 26.41 -8.39
C PRO A 222 12.37 27.01 -9.13
N SER A 223 11.60 26.21 -9.86
CA SER A 223 10.40 26.67 -10.57
C SER A 223 9.29 27.21 -9.64
N ARG A 224 9.23 26.77 -8.37
CA ARG A 224 8.34 27.32 -7.33
C ARG A 224 8.97 28.51 -6.61
N VAL A 225 10.27 28.43 -6.31
CA VAL A 225 11.03 29.52 -5.65
C VAL A 225 11.00 30.80 -6.51
N GLU A 226 11.13 30.66 -7.83
CA GLU A 226 10.99 31.76 -8.81
C GLU A 226 9.62 32.47 -8.72
N ARG A 227 8.62 31.81 -8.13
CA ARG A 227 7.25 32.30 -7.91
C ARG A 227 6.94 32.61 -6.44
N GLY A 228 7.96 32.62 -5.59
CA GLY A 228 7.90 33.15 -4.22
C GLY A 228 7.60 32.14 -3.12
N THR A 229 7.71 30.83 -3.38
CA THR A 229 7.60 29.83 -2.31
C THR A 229 8.80 29.89 -1.36
N VAL A 230 8.58 29.52 -0.11
CA VAL A 230 9.62 29.44 0.93
C VAL A 230 9.41 28.11 1.65
N GLY A 231 10.35 27.18 1.49
CA GLY A 231 10.31 25.90 2.18
C GLY A 231 10.71 26.00 3.65
N THR A 232 10.09 25.17 4.49
CA THR A 232 10.39 25.01 5.93
C THR A 232 10.81 23.58 6.31
N ALA A 233 10.86 22.67 5.32
CA ALA A 233 11.03 21.24 5.55
C ALA A 233 12.35 20.89 6.24
N VAL A 234 13.44 21.62 5.94
CA VAL A 234 14.75 21.37 6.56
C VAL A 234 14.71 21.69 8.06
N GLU A 235 14.12 22.82 8.44
CA GLU A 235 13.96 23.23 9.83
C GLU A 235 13.06 22.26 10.61
N GLU A 236 11.98 21.78 9.98
CA GLU A 236 11.05 20.81 10.56
C GLU A 236 11.72 19.44 10.77
N ALA A 237 12.46 18.95 9.76
CA ALA A 237 13.25 17.72 9.86
C ALA A 237 14.28 17.79 11.00
N ILE A 238 15.04 18.88 11.09
CA ILE A 238 16.01 19.09 12.18
C ILE A 238 15.30 19.16 13.53
N THR A 239 14.12 19.77 13.59
CA THR A 239 13.33 19.86 14.82
C THR A 239 12.89 18.47 15.30
N HIS A 240 12.36 17.63 14.41
CA HIS A 240 11.97 16.27 14.77
C HIS A 240 13.18 15.40 15.14
N HIS A 241 14.28 15.50 14.38
CA HIS A 241 15.51 14.78 14.69
C HIS A 241 16.06 15.14 16.08
N LYS A 242 16.03 16.43 16.48
CA LYS A 242 16.42 16.87 17.82
C LYS A 242 15.55 16.30 18.95
N ARG A 243 14.32 15.87 18.65
CA ARG A 243 13.45 15.13 19.60
C ARG A 243 13.80 13.64 19.69
N GLY A 244 14.84 13.18 18.98
CA GLY A 244 15.20 11.76 18.86
C GLY A 244 14.46 11.03 17.73
N GLY A 245 13.68 11.76 16.92
CA GLY A 245 12.86 11.18 15.86
C GLY A 245 13.61 10.80 14.59
N ILE A 246 12.97 9.97 13.78
CA ILE A 246 13.43 9.55 12.45
C ILE A 246 12.84 10.47 11.38
N VAL A 247 13.64 10.84 10.37
CA VAL A 247 13.23 11.77 9.32
C VAL A 247 13.11 11.05 7.99
N SER A 248 11.95 11.19 7.35
CA SER A 248 11.72 10.89 5.94
C SER A 248 11.60 12.17 5.14
N VAL A 249 12.07 12.15 3.90
CA VAL A 249 11.99 13.30 3.00
C VAL A 249 11.54 12.81 1.62
N LEU A 250 10.45 13.37 1.13
CA LEU A 250 10.01 13.24 -0.26
C LEU A 250 10.23 14.54 -1.03
N TRP A 251 9.99 14.50 -2.34
CA TRP A 251 10.07 15.69 -3.18
C TRP A 251 9.01 15.66 -4.28
N HIS A 252 7.95 16.46 -4.10
CA HIS A 252 7.07 16.80 -5.22
C HIS A 252 7.80 17.76 -6.16
N TRP A 253 8.60 17.19 -7.06
CA TRP A 253 9.45 17.95 -7.98
C TRP A 253 8.60 18.73 -8.98
N ASN A 254 8.44 20.03 -8.76
CA ASN A 254 7.71 20.89 -9.70
C ASN A 254 8.56 21.09 -10.96
N ALA A 255 8.04 20.71 -12.13
CA ALA A 255 8.83 20.65 -13.36
C ALA A 255 9.64 21.95 -13.61
N PRO A 256 10.90 21.86 -14.05
CA PRO A 256 11.78 23.03 -14.17
C PRO A 256 11.30 24.06 -15.20
N THR A 257 10.56 23.60 -16.21
CA THR A 257 10.01 24.41 -17.30
C THR A 257 8.78 23.71 -17.89
N GLY A 258 8.15 24.30 -18.89
CA GLY A 258 7.00 23.68 -19.59
C GLY A 258 5.71 23.71 -18.76
N LEU A 259 5.61 24.60 -17.77
CA LEU A 259 4.43 24.72 -16.92
C LEU A 259 3.32 25.44 -17.68
N TYR A 260 2.13 24.83 -17.74
CA TYR A 260 1.00 25.42 -18.46
C TYR A 260 0.49 26.72 -17.82
N ASP A 261 0.46 26.73 -16.48
CA ASP A 261 0.01 27.85 -15.64
C ASP A 261 -1.35 28.44 -16.08
N THR A 262 -2.32 27.55 -16.30
CA THR A 262 -3.71 27.93 -16.66
C THR A 262 -4.59 28.06 -15.42
N GLU A 263 -5.87 28.37 -15.61
CA GLU A 263 -6.83 28.39 -14.50
C GLU A 263 -7.01 27.01 -13.85
N GLU A 264 -7.07 25.97 -14.68
CA GLU A 264 -7.27 24.57 -14.28
C GLU A 264 -5.96 23.90 -13.84
N ASN A 265 -4.83 24.30 -14.43
CA ASN A 265 -3.50 23.74 -14.17
C ASN A 265 -2.51 24.85 -13.81
N LYS A 266 -2.67 25.39 -12.60
CA LYS A 266 -1.80 26.44 -12.04
C LYS A 266 -0.35 25.96 -11.91
N TRP A 267 0.61 26.88 -11.97
CA TRP A 267 2.04 26.56 -11.84
C TRP A 267 2.41 25.73 -10.59
N TRP A 268 1.67 25.91 -9.49
CA TRP A 268 1.95 25.25 -8.21
C TRP A 268 1.60 23.76 -8.22
N SER A 269 0.88 23.29 -9.23
CA SER A 269 0.58 21.87 -9.48
C SER A 269 1.53 21.24 -10.51
N GLY A 270 2.63 21.93 -10.83
CA GLY A 270 3.59 21.60 -11.89
C GLY A 270 4.41 20.33 -11.71
N PHE A 271 4.25 19.62 -10.60
CA PHE A 271 4.74 18.26 -10.43
C PHE A 271 3.87 17.23 -11.16
N TYR A 272 2.58 17.53 -11.41
CA TYR A 272 1.70 16.66 -12.16
C TYR A 272 1.96 16.72 -13.67
N THR A 273 1.91 15.56 -14.33
CA THR A 273 1.90 15.40 -15.79
C THR A 273 0.84 16.28 -16.47
N ARG A 274 -0.34 16.43 -15.85
CA ARG A 274 -1.42 17.27 -16.41
C ARG A 274 -1.11 18.78 -16.42
N ALA A 275 -0.11 19.22 -15.67
CA ALA A 275 0.22 20.63 -15.46
C ALA A 275 1.49 21.09 -16.21
N THR A 276 2.12 20.19 -16.95
CA THR A 276 3.33 20.49 -17.72
C THR A 276 3.45 19.69 -19.02
N ASP A 277 4.11 20.26 -20.03
CA ASP A 277 4.56 19.54 -21.23
C ASP A 277 6.01 19.01 -21.13
N PHE A 278 6.63 19.11 -19.95
CA PHE A 278 8.01 18.70 -19.74
C PHE A 278 8.23 17.23 -20.11
N ASP A 279 9.05 16.98 -21.12
CA ASP A 279 9.37 15.64 -21.60
C ASP A 279 10.72 15.18 -21.03
N VAL A 280 10.65 14.39 -19.94
CA VAL A 280 11.85 13.83 -19.29
C VAL A 280 12.67 12.94 -20.22
N ASN A 281 12.04 12.19 -21.13
CA ASN A 281 12.77 11.33 -22.05
C ASN A 281 13.57 12.17 -23.06
N ALA A 282 12.97 13.24 -23.60
CA ALA A 282 13.67 14.17 -24.46
C ALA A 282 14.78 14.93 -23.70
N ALA A 283 14.51 15.36 -22.46
CA ALA A 283 15.49 16.03 -21.62
C ALA A 283 16.73 15.15 -21.36
N LEU A 284 16.53 13.85 -21.11
CA LEU A 284 17.61 12.90 -20.83
C LEU A 284 18.30 12.31 -22.08
N ALA A 285 17.77 12.56 -23.29
CA ALA A 285 18.34 12.04 -24.53
C ALA A 285 19.65 12.73 -24.94
N ASP A 286 19.86 13.98 -24.50
CA ASP A 286 21.05 14.78 -24.82
C ASP A 286 21.46 15.63 -23.62
N THR A 287 22.57 15.29 -22.97
CA THR A 287 23.03 15.98 -21.75
C THR A 287 23.48 17.44 -21.98
N THR A 288 23.55 17.90 -23.23
CA THR A 288 23.93 19.29 -23.57
C THR A 288 22.74 20.22 -23.76
N ASN A 289 21.51 19.67 -23.75
CA ASN A 289 20.31 20.47 -23.97
C ASN A 289 19.92 21.31 -22.73
N ALA A 290 19.12 22.35 -22.97
CA ALA A 290 18.68 23.27 -21.92
C ALA A 290 17.81 22.59 -20.84
N ASN A 291 16.95 21.64 -21.22
CA ASN A 291 16.10 20.92 -20.28
C ASN A 291 16.93 20.03 -19.34
N TYR A 292 17.97 19.36 -19.84
CA TYR A 292 18.92 18.62 -19.01
C TYR A 292 19.64 19.55 -18.04
N THR A 293 20.10 20.71 -18.51
CA THR A 293 20.75 21.72 -17.66
C THR A 293 19.82 22.17 -16.52
N LEU A 294 18.52 22.32 -16.78
CA LEU A 294 17.55 22.67 -15.74
C LEU A 294 17.24 21.50 -14.79
N ILE A 295 17.24 20.25 -15.26
CA ILE A 295 17.19 19.07 -14.37
C ILE A 295 18.35 19.13 -13.38
N ILE A 296 19.58 19.33 -13.85
CA ILE A 296 20.76 19.42 -12.99
C ILE A 296 20.65 20.60 -12.01
N ARG A 297 20.20 21.78 -12.48
CA ARG A 297 19.95 22.95 -11.61
C ARG A 297 19.04 22.60 -10.44
N ASP A 298 17.93 21.93 -10.73
CA ASP A 298 16.94 21.57 -9.71
C ASP A 298 17.51 20.55 -8.73
N ILE A 299 18.21 19.50 -9.21
CA ILE A 299 18.88 18.53 -8.35
C ILE A 299 19.92 19.21 -7.45
N ASP A 300 20.73 20.10 -8.01
CA ASP A 300 21.77 20.82 -7.26
C ASP A 300 21.14 21.76 -6.20
N ALA A 301 19.99 22.38 -6.49
CA ALA A 301 19.25 23.17 -5.52
C ALA A 301 18.73 22.31 -4.34
N ILE A 302 18.20 21.12 -4.63
CA ILE A 302 17.79 20.16 -3.59
C ILE A 302 18.99 19.61 -2.81
N ALA A 303 20.12 19.40 -3.47
CA ALA A 303 21.35 18.95 -2.83
C ALA A 303 21.83 19.93 -1.75
N VAL A 304 21.65 21.24 -1.94
CA VAL A 304 21.95 22.26 -0.93
C VAL A 304 21.15 22.02 0.36
N GLU A 305 19.86 21.69 0.23
CA GLU A 305 18.97 21.45 1.37
C GLU A 305 19.28 20.12 2.07
N LEU A 306 19.51 19.06 1.30
CA LEU A 306 19.96 17.77 1.85
C LEU A 306 21.33 17.88 2.53
N LYS A 307 22.23 18.75 2.03
CA LYS A 307 23.52 19.02 2.68
C LYS A 307 23.36 19.68 4.04
N LYS A 308 22.40 20.60 4.21
CA LYS A 308 22.09 21.18 5.53
C LYS A 308 21.67 20.09 6.53
N LEU A 309 20.88 19.11 6.09
CA LEU A 309 20.50 17.96 6.91
C LEU A 309 21.72 17.09 7.26
N GLN A 310 22.60 16.81 6.29
CA GLN A 310 23.85 16.09 6.54
C GLN A 310 24.74 16.81 7.55
N ASP A 311 24.94 18.12 7.39
CA ASP A 311 25.78 18.93 8.26
C ASP A 311 25.19 19.05 9.67
N ALA A 312 23.86 18.93 9.81
CA ALA A 312 23.16 18.83 11.08
C ALA A 312 23.17 17.41 11.70
N GLY A 313 23.80 16.43 11.03
CA GLY A 313 23.88 15.05 11.49
C GLY A 313 22.56 14.29 11.41
N VAL A 314 21.66 14.70 10.51
CA VAL A 314 20.35 14.07 10.27
C VAL A 314 20.51 13.01 9.17
N PRO A 315 20.38 11.71 9.48
CA PRO A 315 20.19 10.69 8.45
C PRO A 315 18.77 10.77 7.89
N VAL A 316 18.64 10.58 6.58
CA VAL A 316 17.41 10.84 5.84
C VAL A 316 16.97 9.59 5.10
N LEU A 317 15.74 9.16 5.36
CA LEU A 317 14.99 8.26 4.49
C LEU A 317 14.55 9.04 3.25
N TRP A 318 15.33 8.96 2.17
CA TRP A 318 15.19 9.79 0.97
C TRP A 318 14.36 9.07 -0.09
N ARG A 319 13.19 9.62 -0.41
CA ARG A 319 12.20 9.03 -1.33
C ARG A 319 11.89 9.97 -2.51
N PRO A 320 12.81 10.12 -3.47
CA PRO A 320 12.55 10.90 -4.67
C PRO A 320 11.74 10.12 -5.70
N LEU A 321 11.15 10.84 -6.67
CA LEU A 321 10.44 10.27 -7.81
C LEU A 321 9.34 9.27 -7.40
N HIS A 322 8.61 9.58 -6.33
CA HIS A 322 7.56 8.70 -5.80
C HIS A 322 6.39 8.51 -6.77
N GLU A 323 5.67 7.41 -6.59
CA GLU A 323 4.50 7.00 -7.37
C GLU A 323 4.74 6.99 -8.90
N ALA A 324 5.97 6.68 -9.32
CA ALA A 324 6.38 6.79 -10.72
C ALA A 324 5.49 5.97 -11.67
N GLU A 325 5.12 4.75 -11.26
CA GLU A 325 4.29 3.85 -12.07
C GLU A 325 2.86 4.35 -12.33
N GLY A 326 2.34 5.23 -11.48
CA GLY A 326 1.05 5.89 -11.68
C GLY A 326 1.07 6.90 -12.83
N ALA A 327 2.26 7.38 -13.23
CA ALA A 327 2.52 8.31 -14.33
C ALA A 327 1.76 9.67 -14.26
N TRP A 328 1.08 9.95 -13.15
CA TRP A 328 0.44 11.25 -12.91
C TRP A 328 1.43 12.36 -12.56
N PHE A 329 2.68 12.00 -12.21
CA PHE A 329 3.79 12.94 -12.09
C PHE A 329 4.71 12.89 -13.32
N TRP A 330 5.32 14.04 -13.66
CA TRP A 330 6.05 14.19 -14.93
C TRP A 330 7.23 13.23 -15.07
N TRP A 331 7.84 12.79 -13.96
CA TRP A 331 8.94 11.82 -13.97
C TRP A 331 8.51 10.41 -14.38
N GLY A 332 7.23 10.07 -14.22
CA GLY A 332 6.63 8.82 -14.70
C GLY A 332 5.97 8.94 -16.08
N ALA A 333 5.72 10.14 -16.59
CA ALA A 333 4.91 10.38 -17.79
C ALA A 333 5.44 9.73 -19.09
N LYS A 334 6.74 9.37 -19.14
CA LYS A 334 7.40 8.79 -20.32
C LYS A 334 7.80 7.33 -20.13
N GLY A 335 7.19 6.67 -19.14
CA GLY A 335 7.36 5.24 -18.87
C GLY A 335 8.62 4.89 -18.09
N PRO A 336 8.79 3.59 -17.78
CA PRO A 336 9.77 3.10 -16.81
C PRO A 336 11.22 3.43 -17.17
N GLU A 337 11.61 3.31 -18.43
CA GLU A 337 13.00 3.52 -18.85
C GLU A 337 13.47 4.97 -18.66
N ALA A 338 12.59 5.96 -18.90
CA ALA A 338 12.93 7.35 -18.66
C ALA A 338 13.04 7.66 -17.16
N CYS A 339 12.13 7.09 -16.34
CA CYS A 339 12.16 7.24 -14.90
C CYS A 339 13.42 6.62 -14.28
N LYS A 340 13.79 5.38 -14.67
CA LYS A 340 15.01 4.71 -14.17
C LYS A 340 16.28 5.48 -14.52
N LYS A 341 16.36 6.08 -15.72
CA LYS A 341 17.47 6.97 -16.10
C LYS A 341 17.53 8.23 -15.23
N LEU A 342 16.38 8.84 -14.90
CA LEU A 342 16.33 9.99 -14.00
C LEU A 342 16.74 9.59 -12.57
N TYR A 343 16.31 8.42 -12.10
CA TYR A 343 16.69 7.88 -10.79
C TYR A 343 18.20 7.65 -10.68
N ALA A 344 18.81 7.03 -11.71
CA ALA A 344 20.26 6.85 -11.78
C ALA A 344 21.02 8.19 -11.79
N LEU A 345 20.50 9.20 -12.49
CA LEU A 345 21.06 10.55 -12.48
C LEU A 345 20.98 11.20 -11.09
N LEU A 346 19.85 11.09 -10.40
CA LEU A 346 19.71 11.56 -9.03
C LEU A 346 20.71 10.88 -8.11
N TYR A 347 20.82 9.55 -8.19
CA TYR A 347 21.76 8.78 -7.39
C TYR A 347 23.20 9.25 -7.60
N ASP A 348 23.66 9.29 -8.85
CA ASP A 348 25.02 9.74 -9.16
C ASP A 348 25.27 11.19 -8.71
N ARG A 349 24.32 12.10 -9.00
CA ARG A 349 24.49 13.51 -8.68
C ARG A 349 24.47 13.77 -7.17
N LEU A 350 23.55 13.16 -6.42
CA LEU A 350 23.44 13.39 -4.98
C LEU A 350 24.49 12.62 -4.19
N THR A 351 24.71 11.34 -4.49
CA THR A 351 25.62 10.48 -3.74
C THR A 351 27.07 10.64 -4.18
N ASN A 352 27.39 10.62 -5.48
CA ASN A 352 28.77 10.65 -5.94
C ASN A 352 29.30 12.08 -6.14
N HIS A 353 28.51 12.98 -6.74
CA HIS A 353 28.97 14.35 -7.02
C HIS A 353 28.87 15.28 -5.81
N HIS A 354 27.75 15.28 -5.08
CA HIS A 354 27.54 16.13 -3.89
C HIS A 354 27.99 15.48 -2.57
N GLU A 355 28.39 14.21 -2.61
CA GLU A 355 28.84 13.44 -1.44
C GLU A 355 27.84 13.49 -0.27
N LEU A 356 26.55 13.32 -0.60
CA LEU A 356 25.47 13.16 0.37
C LEU A 356 25.43 11.71 0.84
N ASN A 357 26.14 11.46 1.94
CA ASN A 357 26.32 10.17 2.57
C ASN A 357 25.36 9.93 3.74
N ASN A 358 24.42 10.84 4.00
CA ASN A 358 23.37 10.69 5.01
C ASN A 358 22.05 10.12 4.45
N LEU A 359 21.98 9.83 3.15
CA LEU A 359 20.75 9.37 2.47
C LEU A 359 20.64 7.84 2.50
N ILE A 360 19.43 7.36 2.80
CA ILE A 360 18.97 5.98 2.65
C ILE A 360 17.90 6.00 1.57
N TRP A 361 18.16 5.37 0.42
CA TRP A 361 17.36 5.48 -0.79
C TRP A 361 16.12 4.60 -0.76
N ILE A 362 14.94 5.22 -0.81
CA ILE A 362 13.64 4.54 -0.86
C ILE A 362 13.09 4.60 -2.29
N TRP A 363 12.71 3.45 -2.83
CA TRP A 363 11.99 3.34 -4.10
C TRP A 363 10.48 3.13 -3.88
N ASN A 364 9.66 3.81 -4.68
CA ASN A 364 8.20 3.81 -4.53
C ASN A 364 7.48 3.52 -5.87
N SER A 365 7.50 2.26 -6.29
CA SER A 365 6.66 1.65 -7.32
C SER A 365 6.78 0.13 -7.18
N ILE A 366 5.67 -0.59 -7.35
CA ILE A 366 5.60 -2.05 -7.11
C ILE A 366 5.96 -2.85 -8.37
N ALA A 367 5.59 -2.34 -9.55
CA ALA A 367 5.76 -3.06 -10.80
C ALA A 367 7.25 -3.21 -11.18
N GLU A 368 7.68 -4.45 -11.40
CA GLU A 368 9.06 -4.84 -11.72
C GLU A 368 9.68 -4.00 -12.86
N ALA A 369 8.90 -3.67 -13.89
CA ALA A 369 9.39 -2.89 -15.04
C ALA A 369 9.96 -1.51 -14.64
N TRP A 370 9.48 -0.93 -13.54
CA TRP A 370 9.87 0.38 -13.03
C TRP A 370 11.05 0.33 -12.05
N TYR A 371 11.37 -0.85 -11.53
CA TYR A 371 12.37 -1.00 -10.48
C TYR A 371 13.78 -0.60 -10.97
N PRO A 372 14.48 0.38 -10.34
CA PRO A 372 15.78 0.86 -10.80
C PRO A 372 16.93 -0.14 -10.63
N GLY A 373 16.77 -1.11 -9.72
CA GLY A 373 17.76 -2.15 -9.44
C GLY A 373 18.36 -2.07 -8.03
N ASP A 374 18.96 -3.19 -7.61
CA ASP A 374 19.43 -3.40 -6.24
C ASP A 374 20.56 -2.49 -5.81
N GLU A 375 21.38 -2.04 -6.75
CA GLU A 375 22.60 -1.25 -6.48
C GLU A 375 22.31 0.20 -6.11
N THR A 376 21.06 0.67 -6.25
CA THR A 376 20.68 2.07 -6.00
C THR A 376 19.53 2.23 -5.01
N VAL A 377 18.96 1.12 -4.49
CA VAL A 377 17.79 1.13 -3.62
C VAL A 377 18.07 0.40 -2.31
N ASP A 378 17.89 1.08 -1.18
CA ASP A 378 18.06 0.51 0.17
C ASP A 378 16.76 -0.12 0.71
N ILE A 379 15.62 0.52 0.44
CA ILE A 379 14.29 0.18 0.98
C ILE A 379 13.25 0.30 -0.14
N LEU A 380 12.30 -0.64 -0.16
CA LEU A 380 11.13 -0.59 -1.04
C LEU A 380 9.94 0.02 -0.31
N SER A 381 9.03 0.64 -1.04
CA SER A 381 7.83 1.18 -0.46
C SER A 381 6.64 1.22 -1.40
N ALA A 382 5.46 1.40 -0.82
CA ALA A 382 4.22 1.69 -1.54
C ALA A 382 3.46 2.83 -0.85
N ASP A 383 2.65 3.52 -1.65
CA ASP A 383 1.70 4.52 -1.20
C ASP A 383 0.28 3.94 -1.38
N VAL A 384 -0.50 3.85 -0.31
CA VAL A 384 -1.77 3.10 -0.29
C VAL A 384 -2.89 3.92 0.35
N TYR A 385 -3.79 4.40 -0.50
CA TYR A 385 -4.94 5.21 -0.10
C TYR A 385 -6.23 4.38 -0.09
N ALA A 386 -6.36 3.51 0.92
CA ALA A 386 -7.55 2.71 1.17
C ALA A 386 -8.11 3.00 2.58
N GLN A 387 -9.42 3.19 2.68
CA GLN A 387 -10.12 3.32 3.97
C GLN A 387 -10.20 1.98 4.69
N GLY A 388 -10.39 2.00 6.01
CA GLY A 388 -10.71 0.82 6.82
C GLY A 388 -9.54 0.19 7.57
N HIS A 389 -8.40 0.87 7.66
CA HIS A 389 -7.27 0.49 8.54
C HIS A 389 -6.69 -0.91 8.28
N GLY A 390 -6.82 -1.41 7.04
CA GLY A 390 -6.35 -2.74 6.64
C GLY A 390 -4.82 -2.87 6.58
N PRO A 391 -4.30 -4.11 6.55
CA PRO A 391 -2.87 -4.40 6.60
C PRO A 391 -2.12 -4.19 5.28
N MET A 392 -2.83 -3.90 4.18
CA MET A 392 -2.24 -3.68 2.84
C MET A 392 -1.37 -4.86 2.35
N THR A 393 -1.78 -6.08 2.68
CA THR A 393 -0.99 -7.30 2.50
C THR A 393 -0.61 -7.59 1.05
N THR A 394 -1.48 -7.25 0.09
CA THR A 394 -1.19 -7.42 -1.34
C THR A 394 0.06 -6.64 -1.74
N GLN A 395 0.07 -5.33 -1.46
CA GLN A 395 1.20 -4.46 -1.77
C GLN A 395 2.47 -4.90 -1.02
N TYR A 396 2.33 -5.33 0.24
CA TYR A 396 3.46 -5.84 1.02
C TYR A 396 4.09 -7.07 0.37
N ASN A 397 3.27 -8.05 -0.02
CA ASN A 397 3.75 -9.29 -0.63
C ASN A 397 4.35 -9.08 -2.01
N ASP A 398 3.78 -8.18 -2.82
CA ASP A 398 4.34 -7.83 -4.13
C ASP A 398 5.73 -7.21 -3.98
N LEU A 399 5.95 -6.38 -2.95
CA LEU A 399 7.25 -5.80 -2.64
C LEU A 399 8.24 -6.81 -2.05
N ILE A 400 7.77 -7.81 -1.27
CA ILE A 400 8.60 -8.94 -0.84
C ILE A 400 9.11 -9.71 -2.06
N ALA A 401 8.24 -9.97 -3.04
CA ALA A 401 8.60 -10.63 -4.28
C ALA A 401 9.58 -9.80 -5.11
N LEU A 402 9.31 -8.49 -5.26
CA LEU A 402 10.17 -7.56 -6.01
C LEU A 402 11.59 -7.49 -5.43
N GLY A 403 11.69 -7.37 -4.10
CA GLY A 403 12.97 -7.25 -3.40
C GLY A 403 13.61 -8.59 -3.04
N GLU A 404 13.00 -9.72 -3.42
CA GLU A 404 13.42 -11.08 -3.03
C GLU A 404 13.72 -11.23 -1.51
N ASP A 405 12.93 -10.54 -0.68
CA ASP A 405 13.11 -10.44 0.77
C ASP A 405 14.51 -9.92 1.23
N LYS A 406 15.22 -9.22 0.35
CA LYS A 406 16.53 -8.60 0.62
C LYS A 406 16.46 -7.16 1.09
N LYS A 407 15.29 -6.52 0.96
CA LYS A 407 15.08 -5.11 1.28
C LYS A 407 13.99 -4.95 2.32
N LEU A 408 14.16 -3.93 3.17
CA LEU A 408 13.09 -3.49 4.05
C LEU A 408 11.93 -2.95 3.19
N ILE A 409 10.71 -3.04 3.70
CA ILE A 409 9.50 -2.61 3.01
C ILE A 409 8.70 -1.67 3.89
N ALA A 410 8.35 -0.47 3.40
CA ALA A 410 7.65 0.57 4.16
C ALA A 410 6.36 1.04 3.47
N ALA A 411 5.35 1.41 4.27
CA ALA A 411 4.14 2.06 3.77
C ALA A 411 4.37 3.58 3.86
N THR A 412 4.96 4.14 2.79
CA THR A 412 5.52 5.51 2.80
C THR A 412 4.47 6.60 2.78
N GLU A 413 3.29 6.31 2.26
CA GLU A 413 2.09 7.12 2.43
C GLU A 413 0.88 6.18 2.61
N VAL A 414 0.03 6.49 3.58
CA VAL A 414 -1.25 5.80 3.76
C VAL A 414 -2.37 6.78 4.02
N GLY A 415 -3.57 6.43 3.56
CA GLY A 415 -4.77 7.18 3.91
C GLY A 415 -5.25 6.85 5.34
N SER A 416 -5.38 5.56 5.65
CA SER A 416 -5.73 5.07 6.99
C SER A 416 -4.52 4.41 7.66
N ALA A 417 -4.24 4.74 8.92
CA ALA A 417 -3.23 4.06 9.71
C ALA A 417 -3.63 2.57 9.90
N PRO A 418 -2.76 1.59 9.64
CA PRO A 418 -3.13 0.18 9.74
C PRO A 418 -3.32 -0.27 11.19
N PHE A 419 -4.33 -1.11 11.46
CA PHE A 419 -4.48 -1.72 12.77
C PHE A 419 -3.39 -2.77 13.04
N PRO A 420 -2.73 -2.74 14.21
CA PRO A 420 -1.59 -3.62 14.51
C PRO A 420 -1.96 -5.09 14.68
N ASP A 421 -3.19 -5.42 15.07
CA ASP A 421 -3.68 -6.80 15.13
C ASP A 421 -3.82 -7.40 13.72
N LEU A 422 -4.35 -6.64 12.76
CA LEU A 422 -4.42 -7.04 11.35
C LEU A 422 -3.02 -7.16 10.73
N LEU A 423 -2.10 -6.23 11.02
CA LEU A 423 -0.72 -6.33 10.54
C LEU A 423 -0.04 -7.64 10.99
N GLN A 424 -0.19 -7.98 12.28
CA GLN A 424 0.36 -9.21 12.84
C GLN A 424 -0.33 -10.45 12.28
N ALA A 425 -1.66 -10.44 12.19
CA ALA A 425 -2.44 -11.59 11.73
C ALA A 425 -2.21 -11.93 10.25
N TYR A 426 -1.96 -10.92 9.42
CA TYR A 426 -1.61 -11.10 8.00
C TYR A 426 -0.09 -11.16 7.76
N GLU A 427 0.72 -11.10 8.81
CA GLU A 427 2.19 -11.05 8.74
C GLU A 427 2.70 -9.99 7.72
N ALA A 428 2.02 -8.85 7.70
CA ALA A 428 2.36 -7.68 6.89
C ALA A 428 3.36 -6.82 7.65
N HIS A 429 4.63 -7.23 7.64
CA HIS A 429 5.68 -6.59 8.42
C HIS A 429 6.20 -5.30 7.76
N TRP A 430 5.31 -4.33 7.53
CA TRP A 430 5.70 -2.99 7.13
C TRP A 430 6.64 -2.38 8.17
N LEU A 431 7.75 -1.80 7.73
CA LEU A 431 8.76 -1.17 8.59
C LEU A 431 8.19 0.04 9.34
N TYR A 432 7.41 0.84 8.64
CA TYR A 432 6.69 1.98 9.17
C TYR A 432 5.45 2.23 8.32
N PHE A 433 4.49 2.94 8.90
CA PHE A 433 3.42 3.61 8.15
C PHE A 433 3.60 5.12 8.26
N CYS A 434 3.17 5.88 7.26
CA CYS A 434 3.15 7.34 7.33
C CYS A 434 1.83 7.87 6.80
N VAL A 435 0.94 8.32 7.69
CA VAL A 435 -0.37 8.84 7.25
C VAL A 435 -0.15 10.18 6.54
N TRP A 436 -0.83 10.38 5.41
CA TRP A 436 -0.79 11.68 4.72
C TRP A 436 -1.39 12.78 5.61
N GLY A 437 -1.09 14.04 5.27
CA GLY A 437 -1.51 15.20 6.05
C GLY A 437 -3.01 15.49 5.91
N ASP A 438 -3.32 16.73 5.50
CA ASP A 438 -4.69 17.22 5.45
C ASP A 438 -5.64 16.27 4.70
N THR A 439 -6.89 16.19 5.16
CA THR A 439 -7.96 15.31 4.65
C THR A 439 -7.85 13.84 5.04
N PHE A 440 -6.70 13.36 5.53
CA PHE A 440 -6.52 11.96 5.94
C PHE A 440 -6.35 11.82 7.45
N ILE A 441 -5.27 12.34 8.03
CA ILE A 441 -5.02 12.17 9.47
C ILE A 441 -6.05 12.86 10.35
N ASN A 442 -6.57 14.01 9.90
CA ASN A 442 -7.55 14.84 10.61
C ASN A 442 -9.00 14.59 10.16
N ASN A 443 -9.25 13.49 9.44
CA ASN A 443 -10.57 13.12 8.95
C ASN A 443 -11.03 11.79 9.59
N ALA A 444 -12.14 11.83 10.33
CA ALA A 444 -12.65 10.68 11.06
C ALA A 444 -13.14 9.52 10.17
N GLU A 445 -13.41 9.75 8.88
CA GLU A 445 -13.72 8.67 7.92
C GLU A 445 -12.49 7.84 7.55
N TRP A 446 -11.29 8.42 7.70
CA TRP A 446 -10.01 7.77 7.42
C TRP A 446 -9.31 7.34 8.71
N ASN A 447 -9.32 8.19 9.73
CA ASN A 447 -8.64 8.00 11.00
C ASN A 447 -9.44 8.70 12.12
N SER A 448 -10.32 7.97 12.80
CA SER A 448 -10.96 8.53 13.99
C SER A 448 -9.94 8.64 15.14
N VAL A 449 -10.14 9.58 16.07
CA VAL A 449 -9.29 9.71 17.27
C VAL A 449 -9.27 8.41 18.09
N ALA A 450 -10.38 7.65 18.09
CA ALA A 450 -10.46 6.36 18.77
C ALA A 450 -9.55 5.32 18.10
N ASP A 451 -9.57 5.23 16.77
CA ASP A 451 -8.71 4.30 16.01
C ASP A 451 -7.24 4.67 16.17
N LEU A 452 -6.90 5.96 16.07
CA LEU A 452 -5.55 6.45 16.31
C LEU A 452 -5.07 6.08 17.71
N LYS A 453 -5.91 6.24 18.73
CA LYS A 453 -5.56 5.84 20.10
C LYS A 453 -5.29 4.34 20.18
N THR A 454 -6.17 3.51 19.63
CA THR A 454 -5.98 2.05 19.59
C THR A 454 -4.68 1.65 18.90
N ILE A 455 -4.32 2.32 17.80
CA ILE A 455 -3.10 2.03 17.03
C ILE A 455 -1.85 2.47 17.82
N TYR A 456 -1.80 3.72 18.29
CA TYR A 456 -0.63 4.29 18.95
C TYR A 456 -0.38 3.82 20.40
N GLU A 457 -1.38 3.18 21.04
CA GLU A 457 -1.22 2.53 22.35
C GLU A 457 -0.76 1.06 22.25
N SER A 458 -0.64 0.51 21.04
CA SER A 458 -0.18 -0.86 20.83
C SER A 458 1.32 -1.01 21.01
N GLU A 459 1.76 -2.04 21.75
CA GLU A 459 3.18 -2.41 21.88
C GLU A 459 3.85 -2.77 20.53
N TYR A 460 3.06 -3.09 19.50
CA TYR A 460 3.58 -3.36 18.16
C TYR A 460 3.97 -2.07 17.42
N VAL A 461 3.35 -0.93 17.77
CA VAL A 461 3.53 0.37 17.10
C VAL A 461 4.49 1.23 17.92
N LEU A 462 5.71 1.42 17.41
CA LEU A 462 6.72 2.23 18.08
C LEU A 462 6.45 3.72 17.85
N THR A 463 6.32 4.44 18.95
CA THR A 463 6.15 5.89 19.06
C THR A 463 7.46 6.59 19.44
N LEU A 464 7.50 7.91 19.39
CA LEU A 464 8.73 8.68 19.60
C LEU A 464 9.43 8.35 20.93
N ASP A 465 8.67 8.16 22.01
CA ASP A 465 9.19 7.80 23.34
C ASP A 465 9.85 6.41 23.37
N GLU A 466 9.37 5.48 22.55
CA GLU A 466 9.82 4.08 22.54
C GLU A 466 11.08 3.87 21.69
N ILE A 467 11.35 4.79 20.75
CA ILE A 467 12.54 4.71 19.89
C ILE A 467 13.75 5.48 20.44
N GLN A 468 13.63 6.11 21.61
CA GLN A 468 14.70 6.94 22.16
C GLN A 468 16.01 6.15 22.32
N GLY A 469 17.13 6.76 21.93
CA GLY A 469 18.46 6.14 22.02
C GLY A 469 18.82 5.23 20.84
N TRP A 470 18.02 5.17 19.77
CA TRP A 470 18.33 4.33 18.59
C TRP A 470 19.69 4.62 17.93
N ARG A 471 20.26 5.82 18.14
CA ARG A 471 21.55 6.26 17.57
C ARG A 471 22.78 5.69 18.30
N GLY A 472 22.59 4.98 19.41
CA GLY A 472 23.67 4.40 20.26
C GLY A 472 23.86 5.12 21.57
#